data_AF-A0A2M7UEG0-F1
#
_entry.id   AF-A0A2M7UEG0-F1
#
_cell.length_a   1.000
_cell.length_b   1.000
_cell.length_c   1.000
_cell.angle_alpha   90.00
_cell.angle_beta   90.00
_cell.angle_gamma   90.00
#
_symmetry.space_group_name_H-M   'P 1'
#
loop_
_entity.id
_entity.type
_entity.pdbx_description
1 polymer ?
#
loop_
_entity_poly.entity_id
_entity_poly.type
_entity_poly.pdbx_seq_one_letter_code
_entity_poly.pdbx_strand_id
1 'polypeptide(L)' 'MIEVPKDVYHSGHTDSECYAKLYGVTREAVEEKAKSYFADYDPRGYGTRYKVPIQQHADGYWHCELCRRRSC' A
#
# COMPACT_ATOMS: atom_id res chain seq x y z
N MET A 1 6.25 12.14 -20.63
CA MET A 1 5.08 11.69 -19.84
C MET A 1 5.57 10.59 -18.92
N ILE A 2 5.27 10.65 -17.63
CA ILE A 2 5.69 9.63 -16.66
C ILE A 2 4.72 8.46 -16.79
N GLU A 3 5.21 7.26 -17.09
CA GLU A 3 4.39 6.04 -17.10
C GLU A 3 4.27 5.51 -15.67
N VAL A 4 3.09 5.66 -15.07
CA VAL A 4 2.83 5.21 -13.69
C VAL A 4 2.21 3.81 -13.75
N PRO A 5 2.77 2.81 -13.03
CA PRO A 5 2.17 1.48 -12.94
C PRO A 5 0.77 1.51 -12.32
N LYS A 6 -0.03 0.46 -12.56
CA LYS A 6 -1.32 0.28 -11.89
C LYS A 6 -1.14 -0.22 -10.46
N ASP A 7 -2.02 0.19 -9.57
CA ASP A 7 -2.06 -0.31 -8.20
C ASP A 7 -2.30 -1.84 -8.18
N VAL A 8 -1.61 -2.54 -7.28
CA VAL A 8 -1.70 -3.99 -7.14
C VAL A 8 -2.21 -4.30 -5.74
N TYR A 9 -3.29 -5.07 -5.67
CA TYR A 9 -3.89 -5.50 -4.41
C TYR A 9 -3.87 -7.03 -4.33
N HIS A 10 -3.47 -7.55 -3.18
CA HIS A 10 -3.51 -8.97 -2.89
C HIS A 10 -4.18 -9.17 -1.53
N SER A 11 -5.36 -9.78 -1.53
CA SER A 11 -6.10 -10.15 -0.34
C SER A 11 -5.83 -11.61 -0.01
N GLY A 12 -5.20 -11.84 1.14
CA GLY A 12 -5.05 -13.17 1.71
C GLY A 12 -6.26 -13.57 2.57
N HIS A 13 -6.61 -14.86 2.63
CA HIS A 13 -7.58 -15.39 3.60
C HIS A 13 -6.92 -15.66 4.96
N THR A 14 -7.60 -15.24 6.04
CA THR A 14 -7.53 -15.56 7.50
C THR A 14 -6.16 -15.68 8.20
N ASP A 15 -5.14 -16.20 7.53
CA ASP A 15 -3.73 -16.33 7.95
C ASP A 15 -2.74 -15.84 6.86
N SER A 16 -3.24 -15.38 5.72
CA SER A 16 -2.44 -14.98 4.56
C SER A 16 -2.13 -13.48 4.59
N GLU A 17 -0.90 -13.10 4.25
CA GLU A 17 -0.48 -11.71 4.12
C GLU A 17 -1.33 -10.97 3.08
N CYS A 18 -2.06 -9.93 3.50
CA CYS A 18 -2.58 -8.97 2.52
C CYS A 18 -1.47 -7.97 2.18
N TYR A 19 -1.22 -7.72 0.90
CA TYR A 19 -0.31 -6.67 0.48
C TYR A 19 -0.93 -5.78 -0.58
N ALA A 20 -0.57 -4.50 -0.56
CA ALA A 20 -0.92 -3.55 -1.59
C ALA A 20 0.31 -2.79 -2.04
N LYS A 21 0.48 -2.64 -3.35
CA LYS A 21 1.45 -1.74 -3.96
C LYS A 21 0.70 -0.59 -4.59
N LEU A 22 0.99 0.61 -4.13
CA LEU A 22 0.30 1.82 -4.56
C LEU A 22 1.27 2.69 -5.34
N TYR A 23 0.80 3.26 -6.43
CA TYR A 23 1.59 4.09 -7.35
C TYR A 23 0.89 5.42 -7.61
N GLY A 24 1.64 6.48 -7.86
CA GLY A 24 1.07 7.81 -8.11
C GLY A 24 2.05 8.77 -8.75
N VAL A 25 1.53 9.85 -9.32
CA VAL A 25 2.36 10.93 -9.91
C VAL A 25 2.97 11.80 -8.82
N THR A 26 2.27 11.96 -7.68
CA THR A 26 2.70 12.76 -6.55
C THR A 26 2.75 11.94 -5.26
N ARG A 27 3.48 12.45 -4.28
CA ARG A 27 3.54 11.86 -2.94
C ARG A 27 2.16 11.84 -2.28
N GLU A 28 1.43 12.96 -2.35
CA GLU A 28 0.11 13.08 -1.72
C GLU A 28 -0.88 12.06 -2.28
N ALA A 29 -0.85 11.80 -3.60
CA ALA A 29 -1.73 10.81 -4.23
C ALA A 29 -1.49 9.40 -3.67
N VAL A 30 -0.22 9.04 -3.40
CA VAL A 30 0.12 7.75 -2.77
C VAL A 30 -0.25 7.74 -1.29
N GLU A 31 -0.09 8.85 -0.57
CA GLU A 31 -0.49 9.00 0.83
C GLU A 31 -2.01 8.84 1.00
N GLU A 32 -2.82 9.43 0.13
CA GLU A 32 -4.28 9.29 0.17
C GLU A 32 -4.72 7.85 -0.11
N LYS A 33 -4.17 7.22 -1.16
CA LYS A 33 -4.43 5.80 -1.44
C LYS A 33 -4.06 4.91 -0.27
N ALA A 34 -2.94 5.20 0.40
CA ALA A 34 -2.51 4.42 1.55
C ALA A 34 -3.50 4.58 2.71
N LYS A 35 -3.89 5.80 3.06
CA LYS A 35 -4.91 6.07 4.11
C LYS A 35 -6.23 5.37 3.82
N SER A 36 -6.72 5.42 2.58
CA SER A 36 -7.95 4.72 2.18
C SER A 36 -7.80 3.20 2.32
N TYR A 37 -6.66 2.64 1.90
CA TYR A 37 -6.38 1.22 2.09
C TYR A 37 -6.35 0.82 3.57
N PHE A 38 -5.91 1.68 4.50
CA PHE A 38 -6.01 1.39 5.94
C PHE A 38 -7.45 1.44 6.46
N ALA A 39 -8.28 2.34 5.92
CA ALA A 39 -9.63 2.61 6.42
C ALA A 39 -10.64 1.50 6.10
N ASP A 40 -10.48 0.79 4.99
CA ASP A 40 -11.40 -0.29 4.55
C ASP A 40 -11.32 -1.56 5.40
N TYR A 41 -10.32 -1.70 6.27
CA TYR A 41 -10.08 -2.96 6.99
C TYR A 41 -10.36 -2.86 8.50
N ASP A 42 -11.11 -3.85 9.03
CA ASP A 42 -11.46 -3.91 10.45
C ASP A 42 -10.21 -4.00 11.34
N PRO A 43 -9.97 -3.06 12.27
CA PRO A 43 -8.73 -2.97 13.04
C PRO A 43 -8.52 -4.12 14.05
N ARG A 44 -9.48 -5.03 14.24
CA ARG A 44 -9.38 -6.08 15.26
C ARG A 44 -8.42 -7.18 14.82
N GLY A 45 -7.24 -7.20 15.44
CA GLY A 45 -6.29 -8.33 15.38
C GLY A 45 -5.29 -8.31 14.23
N TYR A 46 -5.27 -7.26 13.40
CA TYR A 46 -4.34 -7.15 12.27
C TYR A 46 -3.68 -5.78 12.24
N GLY A 47 -2.35 -5.77 12.31
CA GLY A 47 -1.55 -4.57 12.10
C GLY A 47 -1.26 -4.39 10.61
N THR A 48 -1.68 -3.26 10.05
CA THR A 48 -1.23 -2.84 8.72
C THR A 48 -0.01 -1.95 8.89
N ARG A 49 1.06 -2.21 8.14
CA ARG A 49 2.33 -1.48 8.20
C ARG A 49 2.83 -1.15 6.79
N TYR A 50 3.66 -0.11 6.68
CA TYR A 50 4.45 0.11 5.48
C TYR A 50 5.58 -0.92 5.45
N LYS A 51 5.56 -1.80 4.44
CA LYS A 51 6.69 -2.66 4.10
C LYS A 51 7.76 -1.86 3.36
N VAL A 52 7.31 -0.98 2.47
CA VAL A 52 8.14 0.02 1.79
C VAL A 52 7.49 1.38 2.06
N PRO A 53 8.23 2.35 2.64
CA PRO A 53 7.71 3.69 2.87
C PRO A 53 7.40 4.38 1.54
N ILE A 54 6.67 5.49 1.61
CA ILE A 54 6.36 6.29 0.43
C ILE A 54 7.66 6.93 -0.07
N GLN A 55 8.07 6.56 -1.28
CA GLN A 55 9.32 7.00 -1.88
C GLN A 55 9.18 7.20 -3.39
N GLN A 56 10.08 8.00 -3.96
CA GLN A 56 10.10 8.28 -5.40
C GLN A 56 10.91 7.20 -6.13
N HIS A 57 10.36 6.67 -7.22
CA HIS A 57 11.02 5.77 -8.15
C HIS A 57 11.97 6.55 -9.07
N ALA A 58 12.97 5.86 -9.62
CA ALA A 58 13.92 6.44 -10.57
C ALA A 58 13.25 7.03 -11.83
N ASP A 59 12.11 6.46 -12.24
CA ASP A 59 11.31 6.94 -13.38
C ASP A 59 10.44 8.18 -13.05
N GLY A 60 10.52 8.70 -11.82
CA GLY A 60 9.87 9.94 -11.40
C GLY A 60 8.49 9.79 -10.75
N TYR A 61 7.89 8.59 -10.75
CA TYR A 61 6.64 8.31 -10.04
C TYR A 61 6.87 7.98 -8.56
N TRP A 62 5.83 8.10 -7.74
CA TRP A 62 5.85 7.74 -6.33
C TRP A 62 5.24 6.37 -6.11
N HIS A 63 5.76 5.62 -5.14
CA HIS A 63 5.20 4.34 -4.77
C HIS A 63 5.33 4.03 -3.28
N CYS A 64 4.51 3.10 -2.79
CA CYS A 64 4.68 2.47 -1.48
C CYS A 64 4.21 1.02 -1.50
N GLU A 65 4.64 0.23 -0.51
CA GLU A 65 4.13 -1.12 -0.28
C GLU A 65 3.58 -1.24 1.12
N LEU A 66 2.32 -1.65 1.21
CA LEU A 66 1.61 -1.93 2.45
C LEU A 66 1.55 -3.43 2.67
N CYS A 67 1.78 -3.87 3.89
CA CYS A 67 1.53 -5.25 4.29
C CYS A 67 0.64 -5.27 5.52
N ARG A 68 -0.22 -6.28 5.57
CA ARG A 68 -1.06 -6.56 6.72
C ARG A 68 -0.75 -7.98 7.19
N ARG A 69 -0.33 -8.09 8.45
CA ARG A 69 -0.07 -9.36 9.12
C ARG A 69 -0.92 -9.41 10.38
N ARG A 70 -1.38 -10.62 10.74
CA ARG A 70 -1.96 -10.87 12.06
C ARG A 70 -0.82 -10.62 13.06
N SER A 71 -0.95 -9.57 13.87
CA SER A 71 0.03 -9.32 14.92
C SER A 71 -0.19 -10.43 15.94
N CYS A 72 0.78 -11.35 16.04
CA CYS A 72 0.77 -12.47 16.97
C CYS A 72 0.55 -12.01 18.40
#